data_AF-A0A1W9WD81-F1
#
_entry.id   AF-A0A1W9WD81-F1
#
_cell.length_a   1.000
_cell.length_b   1.000
_cell.length_c   1.000
_cell.angle_alpha   90.00
_cell.angle_beta   90.00
_cell.angle_gamma   90.00
#
_symmetry.space_group_name_H-M   'P 1'
#
loop_
_entity.id
_entity.type
_entity.pdbx_description
1 polymer ?
#
loop_
_entity_poly.entity_id
_entity_poly.type
_entity_poly.pdbx_seq_one_letter_code
_entity_poly.pdbx_strand_id
1 'polypeptide(L)'
;MIGFFMVEQVSSLFQNNGIIMALDYRTIKKFFKEHFKGKNPIKVTSSKRKELAETIKQRLVGLHNVSTEKHRRYYMSKDRVNSLIYTFFINDPTSDGYYSSNDFNFYVGEQMELTIEGSYSSAVVSDIDEVLAFISACQERLDRKNAQKRKREKVRDFKAQAIIAQVKKLAKEEKFDFYTQTDTVKLKLYVKLSDKVSIELHIPFKRFQEVLPNLQKAILALKELSASGIKFKVRSPSSYGWHSWITHESLE
;
A
#
# COMPACT_ATOMS: atom_id res chain seq x y z
N MET A 1 -30.46 25.57 -16.19
CA MET A 1 -29.22 25.73 -16.98
C MET A 1 -28.13 26.13 -16.00
N ILE A 2 -27.25 25.18 -15.61
CA ILE A 2 -25.88 25.34 -15.07
C ILE A 2 -25.31 23.91 -14.93
N GLY A 3 -24.32 23.59 -15.76
CA GLY A 3 -23.16 22.75 -15.40
C GLY A 3 -23.32 21.24 -15.20
N PHE A 4 -23.66 20.49 -16.25
CA PHE A 4 -23.36 19.05 -16.33
C PHE A 4 -22.22 18.86 -17.34
N PHE A 5 -20.96 18.81 -16.89
CA PHE A 5 -19.83 18.43 -17.74
C PHE A 5 -18.70 17.78 -16.95
N MET A 6 -18.13 16.75 -17.60
CA MET A 6 -16.85 16.09 -17.34
C MET A 6 -16.71 15.22 -16.08
N VAL A 7 -17.05 13.93 -16.21
CA VAL A 7 -16.13 12.83 -15.87
C VAL A 7 -16.43 11.62 -16.78
N GLU A 8 -16.06 11.70 -18.06
CA GLU A 8 -15.87 10.50 -18.89
C GLU A 8 -14.38 10.39 -19.23
N GLN A 9 -13.89 9.14 -19.24
CA GLN A 9 -12.50 8.71 -19.43
C GLN A 9 -11.60 8.62 -18.18
N VAL A 10 -11.94 7.73 -17.25
CA VAL A 10 -10.93 6.90 -16.54
C VAL A 10 -11.49 5.50 -16.29
N SER A 11 -11.70 4.71 -17.36
CA SER A 11 -12.14 3.31 -17.26
C SER A 11 -11.27 2.39 -18.12
N SER A 12 -9.98 2.32 -17.80
CA SER A 12 -9.13 1.15 -18.05
C SER A 12 -7.94 1.24 -17.10
N LEU A 13 -7.40 0.10 -16.64
CA LEU A 13 -6.39 -0.08 -15.57
C LEU A 13 -6.95 -0.41 -14.17
N PHE A 14 -7.78 -1.46 -14.05
CA PHE A 14 -8.02 -2.08 -12.75
C PHE A 14 -8.12 -3.61 -12.84
N GLN A 15 -6.97 -4.26 -12.99
CA GLN A 15 -6.73 -5.61 -12.48
C GLN A 15 -5.29 -5.73 -12.00
N ASN A 16 -5.10 -5.77 -10.68
CA ASN A 16 -4.11 -6.60 -9.99
C ASN A 16 -4.30 -6.40 -8.48
N ASN A 17 -5.11 -7.28 -7.90
CA ASN A 17 -5.19 -7.46 -6.45
C ASN A 17 -4.01 -8.31 -6.02
N GLY A 18 -2.94 -7.64 -5.61
CA GLY A 18 -1.88 -8.22 -4.79
C GLY A 18 -1.56 -7.19 -3.72
N ILE A 19 -1.60 -7.60 -2.46
CA ILE A 19 -0.95 -6.86 -1.38
C ILE A 19 0.53 -6.81 -1.76
N ILE A 20 1.02 -5.66 -2.26
CA ILE A 20 2.45 -5.51 -2.61
C ILE A 20 3.06 -4.52 -1.61
N MET A 21 3.47 -5.10 -0.49
CA MET A 21 4.46 -4.60 0.45
C MET A 21 5.84 -4.55 -0.26
N ALA A 22 6.64 -3.50 -0.06
CA ALA A 22 7.99 -3.34 -0.61
C ALA A 22 8.10 -3.31 -2.16
N LEU A 23 9.34 -3.21 -2.69
CA LEU A 23 9.60 -3.40 -4.11
C LEU A 23 9.38 -4.88 -4.46
N ASP A 24 8.61 -5.16 -5.50
CA ASP A 24 8.39 -6.53 -5.95
C ASP A 24 9.70 -7.16 -6.43
N TYR A 25 9.92 -8.44 -6.10
CA TYR A 25 11.17 -9.15 -6.42
C TYR A 25 11.48 -9.16 -7.92
N ARG A 26 10.47 -9.16 -8.81
CA ARG A 26 10.69 -9.11 -10.27
C ARG A 26 11.25 -7.77 -10.69
N THR A 27 10.84 -6.70 -10.00
CA THR A 27 11.36 -5.35 -10.22
C THR A 27 12.82 -5.27 -9.77
N ILE A 28 13.13 -5.77 -8.57
CA ILE A 28 14.52 -5.82 -8.06
C ILE A 28 15.40 -6.64 -9.01
N LYS A 29 14.96 -7.85 -9.40
CA LYS A 29 15.70 -8.71 -10.33
C LYS A 29 15.97 -8.03 -11.68
N LYS A 30 14.98 -7.30 -12.20
CA LYS A 30 15.13 -6.51 -13.43
C LYS A 30 16.20 -5.43 -13.24
N PHE A 31 16.13 -4.65 -12.17
CA PHE A 31 17.10 -3.60 -11.88
C PHE A 31 18.52 -4.15 -11.67
N PHE A 32 18.67 -5.31 -11.04
CA PHE A 32 19.97 -5.98 -10.94
C PHE A 32 20.58 -6.22 -12.33
N LYS A 33 19.80 -6.78 -13.27
CA LYS A 33 20.25 -7.04 -14.64
C LYS A 33 20.56 -5.74 -15.41
N GLU A 34 19.82 -4.67 -15.13
CA GLU A 34 20.00 -3.38 -15.80
C GLU A 34 21.26 -2.65 -15.33
N HIS A 35 21.52 -2.64 -14.03
CA HIS A 35 22.56 -1.80 -13.42
C HIS A 35 23.89 -2.52 -13.17
N PHE A 36 23.91 -3.83 -12.97
CA PHE A 36 25.15 -4.57 -12.70
C PHE A 36 25.54 -5.44 -13.90
N LYS A 37 26.58 -5.03 -14.64
CA LYS A 37 27.06 -5.75 -15.84
C LYS A 37 28.23 -6.69 -15.57
N GLY A 38 28.90 -6.55 -14.43
CA GLY A 38 29.99 -7.43 -14.00
C GLY A 38 31.23 -7.40 -14.92
N LYS A 39 31.45 -6.30 -15.65
CA LYS A 39 32.54 -6.23 -16.65
C LYS A 39 33.92 -6.14 -16.00
N ASN A 40 34.04 -5.41 -14.88
CA ASN A 40 35.31 -5.20 -14.17
C ASN A 40 35.07 -5.27 -12.66
N PRO A 41 34.91 -6.49 -12.09
CA PRO A 41 34.59 -6.67 -10.69
C PRO A 41 35.57 -5.96 -9.74
N ILE A 42 35.04 -5.29 -8.71
CA ILE A 42 35.86 -4.75 -7.63
C ILE A 42 36.48 -5.93 -6.85
N LYS A 43 37.81 -6.04 -6.90
CA LYS A 43 38.55 -7.06 -6.13
C LYS A 43 38.75 -6.61 -4.69
N VAL A 44 38.39 -7.48 -3.75
CA VAL A 44 38.39 -7.19 -2.31
C VAL A 44 39.37 -8.10 -1.59
N THR A 45 40.55 -7.57 -1.25
CA THR A 45 41.50 -8.25 -0.37
C THR A 45 41.11 -8.08 1.09
N SER A 46 41.56 -8.98 1.97
CA SER A 46 41.27 -8.92 3.41
C SER A 46 41.65 -7.58 4.05
N SER A 47 42.76 -6.96 3.61
CA SER A 47 43.23 -5.66 4.10
C SER A 47 42.34 -4.49 3.67
N LYS A 48 41.72 -4.55 2.49
CA LYS A 48 40.89 -3.46 1.93
C LYS A 48 39.43 -3.50 2.36
N ARG A 49 38.99 -4.57 3.05
CA ARG A 49 37.58 -4.75 3.43
C ARG A 49 37.03 -3.59 4.27
N LYS A 50 37.78 -3.16 5.28
CA LYS A 50 37.33 -2.10 6.20
C LYS A 50 37.24 -0.75 5.50
N GLU A 51 38.23 -0.43 4.67
CA GLU A 51 38.26 0.78 3.85
C GLU A 51 37.06 0.82 2.91
N LEU A 52 36.85 -0.26 2.14
CA LEU A 52 35.71 -0.38 1.22
C LEU A 52 34.36 -0.25 1.92
N ALA A 53 34.19 -0.87 3.10
CA ALA A 53 32.97 -0.74 3.89
C ALA A 53 32.70 0.72 4.30
N GLU A 54 33.73 1.46 4.68
CA GLU A 54 33.59 2.88 5.02
C GLU A 54 33.32 3.74 3.78
N THR A 55 33.96 3.44 2.64
CA THR A 55 33.64 4.10 1.36
C THR A 55 32.18 3.89 0.98
N ILE A 56 31.69 2.65 1.01
CA ILE A 56 30.27 2.35 0.73
C ILE A 56 29.38 3.12 1.69
N LYS A 57 29.66 3.05 3.00
CA LYS A 57 28.91 3.80 4.01
C LYS A 57 28.85 5.28 3.70
N GLN A 58 29.98 5.92 3.43
CA GLN A 58 30.05 7.35 3.13
C GLN A 58 29.25 7.73 1.87
N ARG A 59 29.24 6.85 0.86
CA ARG A 59 28.46 7.08 -0.37
C ARG A 59 26.95 6.88 -0.17
N LEU A 60 26.55 6.04 0.78
CA LEU A 60 25.14 5.71 1.03
C LEU A 60 24.49 6.56 2.14
N VAL A 61 25.27 7.07 3.08
CA VAL A 61 24.77 7.94 4.16
C VAL A 61 24.20 9.23 3.58
N GLY A 62 22.99 9.58 4.04
CA GLY A 62 22.28 10.78 3.60
C GLY A 62 21.45 10.58 2.32
N LEU A 63 21.51 9.41 1.69
CA LEU A 63 20.58 9.10 0.59
C LEU A 63 19.15 8.98 1.12
N HIS A 64 18.22 9.61 0.42
CA HIS A 64 16.81 9.64 0.79
C HIS A 64 16.23 8.22 0.89
N ASN A 65 15.50 7.93 1.97
CA ASN A 65 14.92 6.59 2.21
C ASN A 65 15.93 5.43 2.18
N VAL A 66 17.22 5.68 2.33
CA VAL A 66 18.22 4.62 2.54
C VAL A 66 18.59 4.64 4.01
N SER A 67 18.62 3.47 4.63
CA SER A 67 19.18 3.33 5.97
C SER A 67 20.26 2.27 6.01
N THR A 68 21.20 2.53 6.90
CA THR A 68 22.43 1.78 7.09
C THR A 68 22.48 1.13 8.47
N GLU A 69 21.35 1.15 9.19
CA GLU A 69 21.26 0.54 10.51
C GLU A 69 21.48 -0.98 10.41
N LYS A 70 22.18 -1.52 11.40
CA LYS A 70 22.60 -2.92 11.46
C LYS A 70 21.41 -3.83 11.74
N HIS A 71 20.62 -4.15 10.72
CA HIS A 71 19.62 -5.19 10.85
C HIS A 71 20.16 -6.57 10.46
N ARG A 72 19.79 -7.58 11.27
CA ARG A 72 19.77 -9.02 10.93
C ARG A 72 21.09 -9.78 10.74
N ARG A 73 22.09 -9.55 11.58
CA ARG A 73 23.19 -10.54 11.72
C ARG A 73 22.75 -11.86 12.39
N TYR A 74 21.65 -11.84 13.15
CA TYR A 74 21.23 -12.96 14.00
C TYR A 74 20.86 -14.24 13.22
N TYR A 75 20.41 -14.11 11.96
CA TYR A 75 19.98 -15.25 11.13
C TYR A 75 21.00 -15.66 10.06
N MET A 76 22.20 -15.08 10.07
CA MET A 76 23.23 -15.38 9.07
C MET A 76 24.16 -16.50 9.56
N SER A 77 24.56 -17.40 8.67
CA SER A 77 25.62 -18.37 8.98
C SER A 77 26.94 -17.66 9.28
N LYS A 78 27.84 -18.29 10.04
CA LYS A 78 29.15 -17.72 10.37
C LYS A 78 29.93 -17.32 9.11
N ASP A 79 29.88 -18.14 8.06
CA ASP A 79 30.57 -17.87 6.78
C ASP A 79 30.01 -16.64 6.07
N ARG A 80 28.67 -16.47 6.11
CA ARG A 80 27.98 -15.28 5.60
C ARG A 80 28.35 -14.02 6.38
N VAL A 81 28.48 -14.12 7.70
CA VAL A 81 28.93 -12.98 8.54
C VAL A 81 30.38 -12.61 8.23
N ASN A 82 31.25 -13.60 8.01
CA ASN A 82 32.67 -13.38 7.72
C ASN A 82 32.92 -12.79 6.33
N SER A 83 32.03 -13.02 5.37
CA SER A 83 32.10 -12.46 4.02
C SER A 83 31.40 -11.11 3.89
N LEU A 84 30.56 -10.73 4.85
CA LEU A 84 29.79 -9.48 4.83
C LEU A 84 30.70 -8.26 4.94
N ILE A 85 30.60 -7.37 3.96
CA ILE A 85 31.25 -6.05 3.92
C ILE A 85 30.34 -4.99 4.51
N TYR A 86 29.09 -4.92 4.02
CA TYR A 86 28.18 -3.85 4.38
C TYR A 86 26.72 -4.24 4.11
N THR A 87 25.78 -3.62 4.83
CA THR A 87 24.33 -3.83 4.64
C THR A 87 23.65 -2.47 4.55
N PHE A 88 22.68 -2.35 3.66
CA PHE A 88 21.79 -1.21 3.59
C PHE A 88 20.38 -1.66 3.25
N PHE A 89 19.40 -0.81 3.48
CA PHE A 89 18.01 -1.07 3.11
C PHE A 89 17.35 0.18 2.51
N ILE A 90 16.43 -0.05 1.57
CA ILE A 90 15.63 1.01 0.97
C ILE A 90 14.24 1.01 1.62
N ASN A 91 13.97 2.06 2.39
CA ASN A 91 12.73 2.28 3.10
C ASN A 91 11.57 2.57 2.14
N ASP A 92 10.48 1.82 2.28
CA ASP A 92 9.19 2.20 1.74
C ASP A 92 8.39 2.90 2.86
N PRO A 93 8.20 4.24 2.81
CA PRO A 93 7.52 4.99 3.86
C PRO A 93 6.04 4.60 4.02
N THR A 94 5.50 3.80 3.10
CA THR A 94 4.10 3.35 3.11
C THR A 94 3.93 1.91 3.57
N SER A 95 5.02 1.25 3.99
CA SER A 95 5.03 -0.14 4.46
C SER A 95 5.04 -0.19 5.99
N ASP A 96 4.08 -0.89 6.59
CA ASP A 96 3.88 -0.97 8.05
C ASP A 96 4.87 -1.91 8.78
N GLY A 97 6.06 -2.12 8.23
CA GLY A 97 7.19 -2.74 8.95
C GLY A 97 7.31 -4.28 8.96
N TYR A 98 8.48 -4.70 9.44
CA TYR A 98 9.07 -6.03 9.65
C TYR A 98 9.41 -6.94 8.45
N TYR A 99 8.72 -6.93 7.31
CA TYR A 99 8.98 -7.90 6.21
C TYR A 99 9.33 -7.28 4.85
N SER A 100 9.79 -6.04 4.82
CA SER A 100 10.22 -5.42 3.56
C SER A 100 11.49 -6.11 3.03
N SER A 101 11.41 -6.72 1.85
CA SER A 101 12.51 -7.42 1.15
C SER A 101 13.50 -6.47 0.46
N ASN A 102 13.61 -5.24 0.94
CA ASN A 102 14.48 -4.20 0.37
C ASN A 102 15.84 -4.13 1.08
N ASP A 103 16.23 -5.22 1.73
CA ASP A 103 17.54 -5.38 2.36
C ASP A 103 18.55 -5.82 1.30
N PHE A 104 19.69 -5.13 1.25
CA PHE A 104 20.79 -5.42 0.34
C PHE A 104 22.07 -5.57 1.13
N ASN A 105 22.82 -6.63 0.81
CA ASN A 105 24.06 -6.97 1.47
C ASN A 105 25.20 -7.01 0.47
N PHE A 106 26.33 -6.47 0.86
CA PHE A 106 27.59 -6.60 0.16
C PHE A 106 28.41 -7.72 0.77
N TYR A 107 28.86 -8.65 -0.05
CA TYR A 107 29.73 -9.74 0.34
C TYR A 107 31.01 -9.76 -0.50
N VAL A 108 32.04 -10.42 0.02
CA VAL A 108 33.16 -10.89 -0.79
C VAL A 108 32.82 -12.30 -1.29
N GLY A 109 32.65 -12.43 -2.60
CA GLY A 109 32.41 -13.72 -3.26
C GLY A 109 33.66 -14.60 -3.30
N GLU A 110 33.51 -15.83 -3.81
CA GLU A 110 34.57 -16.84 -3.86
C GLU A 110 35.81 -16.38 -4.65
N GLN A 111 35.62 -15.56 -5.69
CA GLN A 111 36.68 -15.01 -6.54
C GLN A 111 37.30 -13.72 -5.97
N MET A 112 37.09 -13.44 -4.68
CA MET A 112 37.50 -12.22 -3.99
C MET A 112 36.90 -10.96 -4.64
N GLU A 113 35.65 -11.05 -5.09
CA GLU A 113 34.93 -9.97 -5.79
C GLU A 113 33.82 -9.41 -4.91
N LEU A 114 33.59 -8.10 -4.99
CA LEU A 114 32.46 -7.46 -4.34
C LEU A 114 31.17 -7.90 -5.03
N THR A 115 30.28 -8.53 -4.27
CA THR A 115 28.96 -8.96 -4.73
C THR A 115 27.91 -8.23 -3.93
N ILE A 116 26.87 -7.72 -4.59
CA ILE A 116 25.65 -7.24 -3.93
C ILE A 116 24.58 -8.32 -4.03
N GLU A 117 23.83 -8.52 -2.97
CA GLU A 117 22.75 -9.50 -2.88
C GLU A 117 21.51 -8.89 -2.22
N GLY A 118 20.36 -9.05 -2.86
CA GLY A 118 19.04 -8.89 -2.27
C GLY A 118 18.35 -10.24 -2.14
N SER A 119 17.09 -10.27 -1.67
CA SER A 119 16.41 -11.53 -1.29
C SER A 119 16.35 -12.63 -2.37
N TYR A 120 16.41 -12.28 -3.66
CA TYR A 120 16.30 -13.24 -4.76
C TYR A 120 17.22 -12.92 -5.95
N SER A 121 18.23 -12.08 -5.75
CA SER A 121 19.11 -11.62 -6.82
C SER A 121 20.47 -11.26 -6.26
N SER A 122 21.50 -11.65 -6.98
CA SER A 122 22.87 -11.26 -6.70
C SER A 122 23.53 -10.79 -7.99
N ALA A 123 24.51 -9.90 -7.85
CA ALA A 123 25.34 -9.47 -8.96
C ALA A 123 26.71 -9.02 -8.47
N VAL A 124 27.70 -9.17 -9.35
CA VAL A 124 29.05 -8.64 -9.13
C VAL A 124 29.05 -7.14 -9.39
N VAL A 125 29.67 -6.39 -8.48
CA VAL A 125 29.75 -4.93 -8.52
C VAL A 125 31.04 -4.53 -9.20
N SER A 126 30.95 -3.75 -10.29
CA SER A 126 32.14 -3.23 -10.99
C SER A 126 32.49 -1.82 -10.55
N ASP A 127 31.50 -1.04 -10.12
CA ASP A 127 31.66 0.32 -9.61
C ASP A 127 30.64 0.59 -8.51
N ILE A 128 31.01 1.37 -7.49
CA ILE A 128 30.06 1.86 -6.48
C ILE A 128 29.00 2.78 -7.11
N ASP A 129 29.32 3.46 -8.21
CA ASP A 129 28.35 4.29 -8.92
C ASP A 129 27.22 3.45 -9.57
N GLU A 130 27.47 2.18 -9.92
CA GLU A 130 26.41 1.25 -10.35
C GLU A 130 25.39 1.00 -9.23
N VAL A 131 25.87 0.92 -7.97
CA VAL A 131 25.02 0.79 -6.78
C VAL A 131 24.17 2.04 -6.59
N LEU A 132 24.76 3.23 -6.73
CA LEU A 132 24.03 4.49 -6.59
C LEU A 132 22.94 4.62 -7.67
N ALA A 133 23.25 4.26 -8.91
CA ALA A 133 22.28 4.22 -10.00
C ALA A 133 21.15 3.21 -9.72
N PHE A 134 21.48 2.03 -9.22
CA PHE A 134 20.51 1.02 -8.79
C PHE A 134 19.57 1.54 -7.69
N ILE A 135 20.12 2.19 -6.65
CA ILE A 135 19.34 2.78 -5.55
C ILE A 135 18.42 3.87 -6.08
N SER A 136 18.92 4.74 -6.96
CA SER A 136 18.11 5.81 -7.57
C SER A 136 16.92 5.24 -8.36
N ALA A 137 17.13 4.20 -9.17
CA ALA A 137 16.06 3.52 -9.89
C ALA A 137 15.02 2.88 -8.95
N CYS A 138 15.48 2.30 -7.83
CA CYS A 138 14.60 1.76 -6.80
C CYS A 138 13.73 2.85 -6.15
N GLN A 139 14.33 3.98 -5.80
CA GLN A 139 13.63 5.14 -5.21
C GLN A 139 12.60 5.71 -6.17
N GLU A 140 12.97 5.94 -7.44
CA GLU A 140 12.06 6.47 -8.45
C GLU A 140 10.83 5.55 -8.63
N ARG A 141 11.05 4.24 -8.59
CA ARG A 141 9.97 3.25 -8.67
C ARG A 141 9.04 3.32 -7.46
N LEU A 142 9.58 3.47 -6.25
CA LEU A 142 8.80 3.64 -5.03
C LEU A 142 8.00 4.94 -5.08
N ASP A 143 8.60 6.04 -5.52
CA ASP A 143 7.93 7.34 -5.61
C ASP A 143 6.76 7.30 -6.60
N ARG A 144 6.95 6.70 -7.77
CA ARG A 144 5.87 6.47 -8.75
C ARG A 144 4.74 5.63 -8.16
N LYS A 145 5.07 4.55 -7.43
CA LYS A 145 4.09 3.68 -6.76
C LYS A 145 3.30 4.46 -5.70
N ASN A 146 3.99 5.25 -4.87
CA ASN A 146 3.39 6.03 -3.79
C ASN A 146 2.52 7.17 -4.34
N ALA A 147 2.96 7.84 -5.41
CA ALA A 147 2.14 8.84 -6.10
C ALA A 147 0.84 8.23 -6.65
N GLN A 148 0.91 7.03 -7.24
CA GLN A 148 -0.28 6.32 -7.71
C GLN A 148 -1.21 5.90 -6.56
N LYS A 149 -0.66 5.42 -5.44
CA LYS A 149 -1.43 5.07 -4.24
C LYS A 149 -2.19 6.30 -3.72
N ARG A 150 -1.50 7.42 -3.50
CA ARG A 150 -2.09 8.70 -3.07
C ARG A 150 -3.20 9.18 -4.01
N LYS A 151 -2.98 9.07 -5.33
CA LYS A 151 -4.00 9.43 -6.33
C LYS A 151 -5.25 8.56 -6.18
N ARG A 152 -5.08 7.24 -6.01
CA ARG A 152 -6.20 6.30 -5.82
C ARG A 152 -6.96 6.57 -4.52
N GLU A 153 -6.24 6.83 -3.43
CA GLU A 153 -6.81 7.19 -2.13
C GLU A 153 -7.64 8.47 -2.25
N LYS A 154 -7.10 9.53 -2.85
CA LYS A 154 -7.83 10.79 -3.05
C LYS A 154 -9.12 10.59 -3.87
N VAL A 155 -9.06 9.83 -4.97
CA VAL A 155 -10.25 9.51 -5.78
C VAL A 155 -11.27 8.72 -4.97
N ARG A 156 -10.82 7.75 -4.16
CA ARG A 156 -11.69 6.97 -3.28
C ARG A 156 -12.36 7.87 -2.24
N ASP A 157 -11.60 8.75 -1.61
CA ASP A 157 -12.11 9.62 -0.54
C ASP A 157 -13.17 10.59 -1.10
N PHE A 158 -12.97 11.15 -2.30
CA PHE A 158 -14.00 11.93 -2.98
C PHE A 158 -15.27 11.13 -3.26
N LYS A 159 -15.14 9.88 -3.73
CA LYS A 159 -16.30 9.01 -3.99
C LYS A 159 -17.03 8.66 -2.68
N ALA A 160 -16.29 8.37 -1.62
CA ALA A 160 -16.86 8.11 -0.30
C ALA A 160 -17.63 9.34 0.20
N GLN A 161 -17.05 10.53 0.10
CA GLN A 161 -17.72 11.79 0.48
C GLN A 161 -19.00 12.03 -0.32
N ALA A 162 -18.98 11.81 -1.64
CA ALA A 162 -20.16 11.97 -2.48
C ALA A 162 -21.29 11.00 -2.08
N ILE A 163 -20.95 9.73 -1.83
CA ILE A 163 -21.91 8.73 -1.33
C ILE A 163 -22.45 9.15 0.05
N ILE A 164 -21.58 9.54 0.98
CA ILE A 164 -21.98 9.96 2.33
C ILE A 164 -22.89 11.19 2.29
N ALA A 165 -22.62 12.16 1.42
CA ALA A 165 -23.48 13.34 1.26
C ALA A 165 -24.89 12.94 0.79
N GLN A 166 -24.99 12.03 -0.18
CA GLN A 166 -26.29 11.51 -0.63
C GLN A 166 -27.00 10.72 0.48
N VAL A 167 -26.27 9.89 1.23
CA VAL A 167 -26.83 9.16 2.37
C VAL A 167 -27.32 10.12 3.46
N LYS A 168 -26.59 11.20 3.77
CA LYS A 168 -27.04 12.22 4.73
C LYS A 168 -28.35 12.87 4.28
N LYS A 169 -28.46 13.21 2.99
CA LYS A 169 -29.69 13.75 2.43
C LYS A 169 -30.86 12.77 2.62
N LEU A 170 -30.66 11.50 2.26
CA LEU A 170 -31.67 10.45 2.43
C LEU A 170 -32.01 10.22 3.91
N ALA A 171 -31.02 10.23 4.80
CA ALA A 171 -31.20 10.04 6.23
C ALA A 171 -32.08 11.12 6.85
N LYS A 172 -31.92 12.37 6.39
CA LYS A 172 -32.74 13.50 6.79
C LYS A 172 -34.17 13.40 6.25
N GLU A 173 -34.32 13.12 4.95
CA GLU A 173 -35.63 13.00 4.29
C GLU A 173 -36.45 11.83 4.85
N GLU A 174 -35.81 10.67 5.01
CA GLU A 174 -36.47 9.41 5.37
C GLU A 174 -36.36 9.07 6.87
N LYS A 175 -35.77 9.95 7.68
CA LYS A 175 -35.59 9.82 9.13
C LYS A 175 -35.00 8.47 9.53
N PHE A 176 -33.73 8.24 9.20
CA PHE A 176 -33.01 7.05 9.66
C PHE A 176 -31.59 7.38 10.12
N ASP A 177 -31.12 6.63 11.11
CA ASP A 177 -29.74 6.75 11.60
C ASP A 177 -28.82 5.80 10.83
N PHE A 178 -27.57 6.21 10.64
CA PHE A 178 -26.61 5.40 9.90
C PHE A 178 -25.18 5.55 10.39
N TYR A 179 -24.30 4.64 9.99
CA TYR A 179 -22.86 4.86 10.00
C TYR A 179 -22.24 4.27 8.74
N THR A 180 -20.99 4.64 8.46
CA THR A 180 -20.28 4.14 7.27
C THR A 180 -18.90 3.63 7.62
N GLN A 181 -18.44 2.65 6.86
CA GLN A 181 -17.05 2.21 6.85
C GLN A 181 -16.57 2.13 5.40
N THR A 182 -15.31 2.44 5.16
CA THR A 182 -14.73 2.41 3.81
C THR A 182 -13.63 1.37 3.74
N ASP A 183 -13.63 0.56 2.69
CA ASP A 183 -12.50 -0.30 2.34
C ASP A 183 -11.87 0.14 1.01
N THR A 184 -11.06 -0.71 0.37
CA THR A 184 -10.37 -0.37 -0.87
C THR A 184 -11.26 -0.36 -2.12
N VAL A 185 -12.45 -0.96 -2.07
CA VAL A 185 -13.32 -1.20 -3.25
C VAL A 185 -14.75 -0.68 -3.08
N LYS A 186 -15.21 -0.49 -1.85
CA LYS A 186 -16.59 -0.09 -1.53
C LYS A 186 -16.69 0.76 -0.26
N LEU A 187 -17.82 1.45 -0.18
CA LEU A 187 -18.35 1.98 1.07
C LEU A 187 -19.37 0.99 1.62
N LYS A 188 -19.22 0.63 2.89
CA LYS A 188 -20.21 -0.11 3.67
C LYS A 188 -21.09 0.90 4.39
N LEU A 189 -22.38 0.91 4.07
CA LEU A 189 -23.39 1.71 4.73
C LEU A 189 -24.15 0.82 5.70
N TYR A 190 -24.30 1.28 6.93
CA TYR A 190 -25.09 0.60 7.95
C TYR A 190 -26.28 1.46 8.33
N VAL A 191 -27.49 0.95 8.14
CA VAL A 191 -28.74 1.66 8.44
C VAL A 191 -29.38 1.05 9.67
N LYS A 192 -29.73 1.88 10.66
CA LYS A 192 -30.37 1.46 11.90
C LYS A 192 -31.86 1.19 11.65
N LEU A 193 -32.32 -0.02 11.99
CA LEU A 193 -33.75 -0.37 12.01
C LEU A 193 -34.33 -0.34 13.43
N SER A 194 -33.51 -0.72 14.41
CA SER A 194 -33.80 -0.61 15.85
C SER A 194 -32.48 -0.57 16.62
N ASP A 195 -32.52 -0.46 17.96
CA ASP A 195 -31.30 -0.46 18.78
C ASP A 195 -30.48 -1.74 18.68
N LYS A 196 -31.09 -2.85 18.27
CA LYS A 196 -30.44 -4.17 18.17
C LYS A 196 -30.28 -4.67 16.73
N VAL A 197 -30.80 -3.94 15.75
CA VAL A 197 -30.88 -4.39 14.36
C VAL A 197 -30.45 -3.29 13.40
N SER A 198 -29.52 -3.63 12.51
CA SER A 198 -29.10 -2.79 11.40
C SER A 198 -28.94 -3.61 10.13
N ILE A 199 -28.93 -2.93 8.99
CA ILE A 199 -28.68 -3.51 7.67
C ILE A 199 -27.37 -2.96 7.14
N GLU A 200 -26.52 -3.85 6.64
CA GLU A 200 -25.29 -3.51 5.92
C GLU A 200 -25.54 -3.54 4.41
N LEU A 201 -25.27 -2.40 3.75
CA LEU A 201 -25.38 -2.20 2.31
C LEU A 201 -23.99 -1.90 1.74
N HIS A 202 -23.58 -2.65 0.73
CA HIS A 202 -22.28 -2.45 0.07
C HIS A 202 -22.46 -1.61 -1.18
N ILE A 203 -21.78 -0.46 -1.23
CA ILE A 203 -21.85 0.49 -2.34
C ILE A 203 -20.47 0.48 -3.04
N PRO A 204 -20.32 -0.21 -4.19
CA PRO A 204 -19.04 -0.27 -4.90
C PRO A 204 -18.66 1.09 -5.48
N PHE A 205 -17.41 1.55 -5.27
CA PHE A 205 -16.95 2.84 -5.78
C PHE A 205 -16.96 2.94 -7.31
N LYS A 206 -16.95 1.81 -8.02
CA LYS A 206 -17.00 1.78 -9.48
C LYS A 206 -18.39 2.08 -10.04
N ARG A 207 -19.45 1.78 -9.29
CA ARG A 207 -20.85 1.82 -9.78
C ARG A 207 -21.77 2.65 -8.89
N PHE A 208 -21.20 3.49 -8.01
CA PHE A 208 -21.99 4.19 -7.02
C PHE A 208 -23.06 5.10 -7.64
N GLN A 209 -22.78 5.73 -8.78
CA GLN A 209 -23.77 6.55 -9.50
C GLN A 209 -25.00 5.76 -9.97
N GLU A 210 -24.83 4.49 -10.37
CA GLU A 210 -25.93 3.59 -10.76
C GLU A 210 -26.70 3.05 -9.53
N VAL A 211 -25.98 2.84 -8.43
CA VAL A 211 -26.53 2.21 -7.21
C VAL A 211 -27.29 3.22 -6.35
N LEU A 212 -26.83 4.48 -6.28
CA LEU A 212 -27.41 5.50 -5.39
C LEU A 212 -28.92 5.76 -5.60
N PRO A 213 -29.45 5.86 -6.84
CA PRO A 213 -30.89 6.05 -7.04
C PRO A 213 -31.73 4.87 -6.51
N ASN A 214 -31.21 3.65 -6.56
CA ASN A 214 -31.89 2.46 -6.07
C ASN A 214 -31.77 2.30 -4.55
N LEU A 215 -30.81 2.98 -3.94
CA LEU A 215 -30.54 2.90 -2.50
C LEU A 215 -31.73 3.39 -1.66
N GLN A 216 -32.35 4.51 -2.05
CA GLN A 216 -33.52 5.06 -1.36
C GLN A 216 -34.68 4.07 -1.36
N LYS A 217 -35.03 3.52 -2.53
CA LYS A 217 -36.11 2.53 -2.68
C LYS A 217 -35.84 1.29 -1.82
N ALA A 218 -34.59 0.81 -1.80
CA ALA A 218 -34.22 -0.33 -0.99
C ALA A 218 -34.36 -0.05 0.52
N ILE A 219 -33.88 1.11 0.99
CA ILE A 219 -33.98 1.50 2.41
C ILE A 219 -35.45 1.60 2.84
N LEU A 220 -36.30 2.26 2.03
CA LEU A 220 -37.73 2.39 2.30
C LEU A 220 -38.43 1.03 2.40
N ALA A 221 -38.24 0.17 1.39
CA ALA A 221 -38.83 -1.16 1.39
C ALA A 221 -38.39 -1.98 2.62
N LEU A 222 -37.12 -1.89 3.02
CA LEU A 222 -36.60 -2.59 4.19
C LEU A 222 -37.18 -2.05 5.51
N LYS A 223 -37.39 -0.73 5.61
CA LYS A 223 -38.07 -0.11 6.76
C LYS A 223 -39.52 -0.56 6.86
N GLU A 224 -40.27 -0.54 5.75
CA GLU A 224 -41.67 -0.97 5.70
C GLU A 224 -41.83 -2.44 6.09
N LEU A 225 -41.00 -3.32 5.51
CA LEU A 225 -41.03 -4.74 5.86
C LEU A 225 -40.69 -4.95 7.35
N SER A 226 -39.71 -4.21 7.89
CA SER A 226 -39.39 -4.27 9.32
C SER A 226 -40.55 -3.79 10.20
N ALA A 227 -41.28 -2.75 9.79
CA ALA A 227 -42.45 -2.23 10.50
C ALA A 227 -43.63 -3.22 10.49
N SER A 228 -43.77 -4.01 9.41
CA SER A 228 -44.78 -5.08 9.31
C SER A 228 -44.50 -6.32 10.18
N GLY A 229 -43.40 -6.29 10.95
CA GLY A 229 -42.99 -7.40 11.84
C GLY A 229 -42.06 -8.42 11.17
N ILE A 230 -41.70 -8.24 9.90
CA ILE A 230 -40.72 -9.10 9.23
C ILE A 230 -39.32 -8.74 9.73
N LYS A 231 -38.66 -9.69 10.39
CA LYS A 231 -37.32 -9.49 10.94
C LYS A 231 -36.28 -9.94 9.93
N PHE A 232 -35.40 -9.03 9.52
CA PHE A 232 -34.25 -9.32 8.67
C PHE A 232 -33.00 -9.51 9.51
N LYS A 233 -32.19 -10.50 9.15
CA LYS A 233 -30.88 -10.72 9.76
C LYS A 233 -29.84 -10.86 8.66
N VAL A 234 -29.19 -9.75 8.34
CA VAL A 234 -27.97 -9.77 7.52
C VAL A 234 -26.80 -9.88 8.49
N ARG A 235 -25.99 -10.94 8.37
CA ARG A 235 -24.75 -11.10 9.16
C ARG A 235 -23.55 -11.22 8.23
N SER A 236 -22.49 -10.47 8.53
CA SER A 236 -21.11 -10.95 8.52
C SER A 236 -20.17 -9.98 9.26
N PRO A 237 -19.03 -10.46 9.78
CA PRO A 237 -18.79 -10.88 11.16
C PRO A 237 -18.67 -9.73 12.19
N SER A 238 -18.93 -10.08 13.46
CA SER A 238 -18.57 -9.29 14.65
C SER A 238 -17.03 -9.13 14.74
N SER A 239 -16.44 -8.14 15.39
CA SER A 239 -16.67 -7.70 16.77
C SER A 239 -15.83 -6.45 17.04
N TYR A 240 -16.23 -5.63 18.01
CA TYR A 240 -15.50 -4.50 18.60
C TYR A 240 -15.42 -3.21 17.77
N GLY A 241 -16.35 -2.31 18.06
CA GLY A 241 -16.23 -0.90 17.72
C GLY A 241 -17.33 -0.11 18.41
N TRP A 242 -16.96 0.94 19.13
CA TRP A 242 -17.90 2.02 19.43
C TRP A 242 -18.18 2.69 18.09
N HIS A 243 -19.32 2.35 17.48
CA HIS A 243 -19.70 2.92 16.19
C HIS A 243 -20.39 4.26 16.47
N SER A 244 -19.79 5.35 16.01
CA SER A 244 -20.42 6.67 16.07
C SER A 244 -21.55 6.73 15.04
N TRP A 245 -22.74 6.31 15.45
CA TRP A 245 -23.96 6.51 14.68
C TRP A 245 -24.17 8.00 14.42
N ILE A 246 -24.45 8.33 13.17
CA ILE A 246 -24.90 9.66 12.77
C ILE A 246 -26.43 9.62 12.89
N THR A 247 -26.97 10.39 13.83
CA THR A 247 -28.42 10.52 13.98
C THR A 247 -28.95 11.47 12.93
N HIS A 248 -30.10 11.15 12.35
CA HIS A 248 -30.74 12.04 11.38
C HIS A 248 -31.05 13.43 11.96
N GLU A 249 -31.33 13.50 13.27
CA GLU A 249 -31.55 14.76 14.00
C GLU A 249 -30.30 15.65 14.09
N SER A 250 -29.10 15.07 14.00
CA SER A 250 -27.83 15.83 13.98
C SER A 250 -27.48 16.42 12.60
N LEU A 251 -28.30 16.16 11.59
CA LEU A 251 -28.09 16.64 10.22
C LEU A 251 -28.86 17.95 10.02
N GLU A 252 -28.18 19.07 10.25
CA GLU A 252 -28.70 20.43 9.99
C GLU A 252 -29.16 20.64 8.54
#